data_AF-A0A922MCC4-F1
#
_entry.id   AF-A0A922MCC4-F1
#
_cell.length_a   1.000
_cell.length_b   1.000
_cell.length_c   1.000
_cell.angle_alpha   90.00
_cell.angle_beta   90.00
_cell.angle_gamma   90.00
#
_symmetry.space_group_name_H-M   'P 1'
#
loop_
_entity.id
_entity.type
_entity.pdbx_description
1 polymer ?
#
loop_
_entity_poly.entity_id
_entity_poly.type
_entity_poly.pdbx_seq_one_letter_code
_entity_poly.pdbx_strand_id
1 'polypeptide(L)'
;MAYLAKYVLRGSRLAAFYKRGYSTASPWVFSEEVRQAKSEGKPIVALESTIITHGMPYPQNLETAKQVENIIRERGAVPATVAILKGQLTIGLSEEELTYLAQAKGVVKASRRDLAPIAAAKLDGATTVAGTVIAAQLADIPVFVTGGIEHYLTHGKHSSIVIAMKLLKCFGIADWVNTYACGGVHRHGENTLDISADLNELGRSNTLVVCSGVKSILDIGRTLEYLETQGVCVCAFGETSDFPAFYTTRSGFTAPHRVSDALQAARVLHASRQMKLASGIVVAVPVPQEHAMDEKIIQEAINNALKEADRNGISGKEVTPFILAGVAKATSGASLNANIALIKNNAKVGADIAVEFKKLKNVDDSKNAFNIGLSKGAGKCTSNTSRHFHTSCSRRADESPLFSGDKNCVGDVLVIGGANVDRIYRLKEEGAQVSV
;
A
#
# COMPACT_ATOMS: atom_id res chain seq x y z
N MET A 1 55.60 37.89 21.90
CA MET A 1 55.61 36.75 20.96
C MET A 1 56.20 35.52 21.65
N ALA A 2 55.42 34.88 22.51
CA ALA A 2 55.77 33.67 23.24
C ALA A 2 54.51 32.79 23.37
N TYR A 3 54.68 31.50 23.72
CA TYR A 3 53.64 30.45 23.76
C TYR A 3 53.19 29.86 22.42
N LEU A 4 54.12 29.19 21.72
CA LEU A 4 53.76 28.09 20.81
C LEU A 4 54.94 27.11 20.61
N ALA A 5 55.21 26.26 21.62
CA ALA A 5 55.90 24.95 21.53
C ALA A 5 56.36 24.45 22.92
N LYS A 6 55.46 23.75 23.64
CA LYS A 6 55.78 22.73 24.67
C LYS A 6 54.47 22.22 25.28
N TYR A 7 53.99 21.07 24.79
CA TYR A 7 53.81 19.86 25.59
C TYR A 7 53.21 18.74 24.71
N VAL A 8 54.08 17.80 24.38
CA VAL A 8 53.73 16.52 23.75
C VAL A 8 53.16 15.58 24.83
N LEU A 9 52.25 14.68 24.44
CA LEU A 9 51.65 13.58 25.22
C LEU A 9 50.69 13.94 26.38
N ARG A 10 49.38 13.89 26.09
CA ARG A 10 48.37 13.20 26.91
C ARG A 10 47.01 13.10 26.19
N GLY A 11 46.32 11.97 26.34
CA GLY A 11 44.85 11.93 26.18
C GLY A 11 44.30 11.67 24.77
N SER A 12 44.39 10.43 24.33
CA SER A 12 43.50 9.79 23.35
C SER A 12 42.01 10.18 23.51
N ARG A 13 41.42 10.94 22.56
CA ARG A 13 39.97 10.92 22.23
C ARG A 13 39.47 11.74 21.01
N LEU A 14 40.34 12.24 20.12
CA LEU A 14 39.95 13.16 19.02
C LEU A 14 40.32 12.71 17.59
N ALA A 15 40.27 11.39 17.32
CA ALA A 15 40.59 10.83 15.99
C ALA A 15 39.56 9.78 15.51
N ALA A 16 38.26 10.00 15.76
CA ALA A 16 37.19 9.06 15.40
C ALA A 16 35.93 9.74 14.79
N PHE A 17 36.07 10.96 14.25
CA PHE A 17 34.93 11.78 13.82
C PHE A 17 34.98 12.24 12.36
N TYR A 18 35.48 11.41 11.43
CA TYR A 18 35.24 11.59 9.98
C TYR A 18 35.26 10.27 9.18
N LYS A 19 34.44 9.30 9.62
CA LYS A 19 33.99 8.16 8.78
C LYS A 19 32.49 7.88 8.99
N ARG A 20 31.64 8.84 8.61
CA ARG A 20 30.25 8.53 8.25
C ARG A 20 30.24 8.04 6.80
N GLY A 21 30.56 6.77 6.59
CA GLY A 21 30.04 6.08 5.43
C GLY A 21 28.51 6.08 5.52
N TYR A 22 27.82 6.16 4.39
CA TYR A 22 26.44 5.68 4.33
C TYR A 22 26.46 4.24 4.85
N SER A 23 25.61 3.94 5.84
CA SER A 23 25.41 2.55 6.24
C SER A 23 24.91 1.79 5.03
N THR A 24 25.56 0.68 4.69
CA THR A 24 25.10 -0.24 3.64
C THR A 24 23.92 -1.10 4.09
N ALA A 25 23.37 -0.83 5.29
CA ALA A 25 22.11 -1.41 5.73
C ALA A 25 20.95 -0.89 4.87
N SER A 26 19.98 -1.77 4.62
CA SER A 26 18.71 -1.42 3.99
C SER A 26 18.05 -0.23 4.71
N PRO A 27 17.41 0.71 4.00
CA PRO A 27 16.73 1.85 4.64
C PRO A 27 15.48 1.44 5.44
N TRP A 28 15.12 0.15 5.46
CA TRP A 28 14.17 -0.46 6.38
C TRP A 28 14.79 -1.61 7.19
N VAL A 29 14.27 -1.84 8.40
CA VAL A 29 14.65 -2.96 9.29
C VAL A 29 13.48 -3.89 9.56
N PHE A 30 13.78 -5.15 9.86
CA PHE A 30 12.81 -6.16 10.31
C PHE A 30 12.98 -6.42 11.81
N SER A 31 11.87 -6.60 12.53
CA SER A 31 11.90 -7.23 13.86
C SER A 31 12.50 -8.63 13.79
N GLU A 32 12.87 -9.20 14.94
CA GLU A 32 13.39 -10.57 14.99
C GLU A 32 12.35 -11.59 14.49
N GLU A 33 11.10 -11.46 14.93
CA GLU A 33 9.98 -12.33 14.53
C GLU A 33 9.79 -12.33 13.00
N VAL A 34 9.76 -11.14 12.38
CA VAL A 34 9.60 -11.01 10.91
C VAL A 34 10.85 -11.52 10.17
N ARG A 35 12.05 -11.29 10.70
CA ARG A 35 13.29 -11.79 10.08
C ARG A 35 13.35 -13.32 10.10
N GLN A 36 13.03 -13.92 11.25
CA GLN A 36 12.93 -15.37 11.41
C GLN A 36 11.85 -15.95 10.49
N ALA A 37 10.67 -15.34 10.45
CA ALA A 37 9.58 -15.74 9.57
C ALA A 37 9.99 -15.75 8.10
N LYS A 38 10.75 -14.74 7.64
CA LYS A 38 11.29 -14.70 6.28
C LYS A 38 12.34 -15.79 6.02
N SER A 39 13.24 -16.08 6.97
CA SER A 39 14.22 -17.17 6.81
C SER A 39 13.59 -18.56 6.80
N GLU A 40 12.51 -18.76 7.56
CA GLU A 40 11.74 -20.01 7.61
C GLU A 40 10.69 -20.09 6.49
N GLY A 41 10.52 -19.03 5.70
CA GLY A 41 9.52 -18.92 4.65
C GLY A 41 8.07 -18.93 5.13
N LYS A 42 7.80 -18.61 6.41
CA LYS A 42 6.45 -18.50 6.97
C LYS A 42 5.62 -17.41 6.25
N PRO A 43 4.29 -17.53 6.18
CA PRO A 43 3.44 -16.46 5.67
C PRO A 43 3.45 -15.26 6.62
N ILE A 44 3.45 -14.05 6.07
CA ILE A 44 3.54 -12.78 6.81
C ILE A 44 2.40 -11.86 6.35
N VAL A 45 1.79 -11.15 7.30
CA VAL A 45 0.71 -10.18 7.05
C VAL A 45 1.14 -8.81 7.56
N ALA A 46 1.21 -7.82 6.68
CA ALA A 46 1.49 -6.44 7.08
C ALA A 46 0.30 -5.78 7.78
N LEU A 47 0.57 -4.88 8.73
CA LEU A 47 -0.43 -4.08 9.46
C LEU A 47 0.01 -2.61 9.50
N GLU A 48 -0.95 -1.68 9.47
CA GLU A 48 -0.67 -0.24 9.55
C GLU A 48 -0.65 0.25 11.00
N SER A 49 0.09 1.34 11.26
CA SER A 49 0.13 1.97 12.60
C SER A 49 -0.76 3.22 12.74
N THR A 50 -1.35 3.73 11.65
CA THR A 50 -2.27 4.88 11.72
C THR A 50 -3.49 4.57 12.57
N ILE A 51 -4.04 3.36 12.50
CA ILE A 51 -5.20 2.99 13.32
C ILE A 51 -4.89 3.00 14.83
N ILE A 52 -3.65 2.63 15.20
CA ILE A 52 -3.17 2.59 16.58
C ILE A 52 -2.99 4.00 17.15
N THR A 53 -2.49 4.94 16.34
CA THR A 53 -2.09 6.27 16.81
C THR A 53 -3.16 7.35 16.62
N HIS A 54 -4.00 7.21 15.60
CA HIS A 54 -4.98 8.22 15.19
C HIS A 54 -6.41 7.66 15.00
N GLY A 55 -6.59 6.33 15.02
CA GLY A 55 -7.88 5.68 14.76
C GLY A 55 -8.66 5.25 15.99
N MET A 56 -8.00 5.07 17.14
CA MET A 56 -8.60 4.60 18.39
C MET A 56 -7.97 5.30 19.61
N PRO A 57 -8.72 5.52 20.70
CA PRO A 57 -8.16 6.03 21.95
C PRO A 57 -7.33 4.97 22.69
N TYR A 58 -6.47 5.41 23.60
CA TYR A 58 -5.77 4.55 24.55
C TYR A 58 -6.66 4.22 25.76
N PRO A 59 -6.71 2.98 26.28
CA PRO A 59 -5.88 1.81 25.91
C PRO A 59 -6.41 0.95 24.75
N GLN A 60 -7.61 1.23 24.24
CA GLN A 60 -8.28 0.38 23.24
C GLN A 60 -7.45 0.20 21.95
N ASN A 61 -6.64 1.19 21.58
CA ASN A 61 -5.72 1.12 20.46
C ASN A 61 -4.66 0.00 20.60
N LEU A 62 -4.01 -0.09 21.76
CA LEU A 62 -2.99 -1.09 22.07
C LEU A 62 -3.61 -2.47 22.25
N GLU A 63 -4.75 -2.54 22.94
CA GLU A 63 -5.51 -3.77 23.14
C GLU A 63 -5.96 -4.36 21.79
N THR A 64 -6.51 -3.54 20.90
CA THR A 64 -6.94 -3.97 19.56
C THR A 64 -5.75 -4.37 18.70
N ALA A 65 -4.64 -3.63 18.74
CA ALA A 65 -3.43 -3.99 18.01
C ALA A 65 -2.89 -5.37 18.42
N LYS A 66 -2.74 -5.62 19.74
CA LYS A 66 -2.30 -6.92 20.26
C LYS A 66 -3.28 -8.05 19.90
N GLN A 67 -4.59 -7.81 19.97
CA GLN A 67 -5.60 -8.79 19.56
C GLN A 67 -5.53 -9.12 18.05
N VAL A 68 -5.33 -8.12 17.20
CA VAL A 68 -5.19 -8.29 15.74
C VAL A 68 -3.91 -9.07 15.40
N GLU A 69 -2.79 -8.75 16.04
CA GLU A 69 -1.55 -9.53 15.86
C GLU A 69 -1.71 -10.98 16.31
N ASN A 70 -2.35 -11.23 17.46
CA ASN A 70 -2.57 -12.57 17.97
C ASN A 70 -3.50 -13.41 17.08
N ILE A 71 -4.55 -12.81 16.51
CA ILE A 71 -5.40 -13.48 15.51
C ILE A 71 -4.57 -13.96 14.31
N ILE A 72 -3.61 -13.16 13.84
CA ILE A 72 -2.73 -13.53 12.73
C ILE A 72 -1.80 -14.69 13.13
N ARG A 73 -1.24 -14.66 14.35
CA ARG A 73 -0.41 -15.74 14.92
C ARG A 73 -1.20 -17.06 15.06
N GLU A 74 -2.41 -17.01 15.63
CA GLU A 74 -3.33 -18.15 15.78
C GLU A 74 -3.72 -18.78 14.42
N ARG A 75 -3.78 -17.97 13.37
CA ARG A 75 -4.06 -18.38 11.99
C ARG A 75 -2.84 -18.99 11.27
N GLY A 76 -1.67 -19.03 11.90
CA GLY A 76 -0.45 -19.61 11.34
C GLY A 76 0.37 -18.67 10.46
N ALA A 77 0.13 -17.36 10.53
CA ALA A 77 0.93 -16.33 9.88
C ALA A 77 1.63 -15.43 10.91
N VAL A 78 2.62 -14.66 10.47
CA VAL A 78 3.36 -13.73 11.33
C VAL A 78 2.91 -12.30 11.05
N PRO A 79 2.48 -11.53 12.07
CA PRO A 79 2.11 -10.14 11.89
C PRO A 79 3.35 -9.25 11.71
N ALA A 80 3.21 -8.24 10.86
CA ALA A 80 4.24 -7.25 10.60
C ALA A 80 3.65 -5.83 10.67
N THR A 81 3.40 -5.35 11.88
CA THR A 81 3.03 -3.95 12.12
C THR A 81 4.14 -3.02 11.64
N VAL A 82 3.81 -2.05 10.79
CA VAL A 82 4.78 -1.14 10.17
C VAL A 82 4.69 0.25 10.79
N ALA A 83 5.82 0.82 11.18
CA ALA A 83 5.93 2.23 11.57
C ALA A 83 7.30 2.81 11.14
N ILE A 84 7.45 4.12 11.26
CA ILE A 84 8.76 4.77 11.26
C ILE A 84 9.09 5.11 12.70
N LEU A 85 10.22 4.63 13.22
CA LEU A 85 10.68 4.92 14.58
C LEU A 85 12.01 5.68 14.50
N LYS A 86 12.04 6.91 15.01
CA LYS A 86 13.22 7.80 14.98
C LYS A 86 13.85 7.94 13.58
N GLY A 87 13.00 7.98 12.56
CA GLY A 87 13.35 8.03 11.13
C GLY A 87 13.69 6.69 10.47
N GLN A 88 13.71 5.58 11.22
CA GLN A 88 13.94 4.24 10.67
C GLN A 88 12.61 3.59 10.30
N LEU A 89 12.40 3.22 9.04
CA LEU A 89 11.25 2.39 8.64
C LEU A 89 11.43 0.99 9.25
N THR A 90 10.48 0.55 10.06
CA THR A 90 10.52 -0.70 10.82
C THR A 90 9.31 -1.57 10.45
N ILE A 91 9.57 -2.83 10.11
CA ILE A 91 8.58 -3.78 9.58
C ILE A 91 8.47 -4.97 10.54
N GLY A 92 7.34 -5.05 11.22
CA GLY A 92 7.21 -5.77 12.49
C GLY A 92 7.71 -4.90 13.63
N LEU A 93 6.87 -4.64 14.62
CA LEU A 93 7.25 -3.94 15.86
C LEU A 93 7.44 -4.96 16.98
N SER A 94 8.31 -4.66 17.96
CA SER A 94 8.29 -5.37 19.24
C SER A 94 7.07 -4.98 20.09
N GLU A 95 6.77 -5.75 21.15
CA GLU A 95 5.68 -5.40 22.08
C GLU A 95 5.94 -4.05 22.77
N GLU A 96 7.20 -3.74 23.07
CA GLU A 96 7.63 -2.46 23.65
C GLU A 96 7.47 -1.31 22.64
N GLU A 97 7.86 -1.52 21.38
CA GLU A 97 7.69 -0.53 20.30
C GLU A 97 6.21 -0.25 20.01
N LEU A 98 5.37 -1.29 20.00
CA LEU A 98 3.91 -1.18 19.85
C LEU A 98 3.28 -0.42 21.03
N THR A 99 3.70 -0.75 22.25
CA THR A 99 3.23 -0.12 23.50
C THR A 99 3.69 1.34 23.61
N TYR A 100 4.90 1.65 23.15
CA TYR A 100 5.41 3.01 23.01
C TYR A 100 4.57 3.80 22.00
N LEU A 101 4.40 3.26 20.80
CA LEU A 101 3.70 3.93 19.70
C LEU A 101 2.24 4.24 20.04
N ALA A 102 1.55 3.36 20.75
CA ALA A 102 0.16 3.55 21.20
C ALA A 102 -0.03 4.67 22.24
N GLN A 103 1.06 5.14 22.89
CA GLN A 103 1.04 6.22 23.89
C GLN A 103 1.79 7.48 23.42
N ALA A 104 2.57 7.37 22.35
CA ALA A 104 3.42 8.44 21.85
C ALA A 104 2.59 9.64 21.33
N LYS A 105 3.02 10.85 21.67
CA LYS A 105 2.42 12.11 21.22
C LYS A 105 3.28 12.73 20.12
N GLY A 106 2.64 13.38 19.15
CA GLY A 106 3.34 14.03 18.03
C GLY A 106 3.86 13.06 16.97
N VAL A 107 3.40 11.81 16.96
CA VAL A 107 3.70 10.83 15.91
C VAL A 107 3.13 11.32 14.58
N VAL A 108 3.97 11.38 13.55
CA VAL A 108 3.61 11.95 12.25
C VAL A 108 2.83 10.92 11.41
N LYS A 109 1.60 11.23 10.99
CA LYS A 109 0.80 10.35 10.14
C LYS A 109 1.42 10.24 8.74
N ALA A 110 1.97 9.07 8.40
CA ALA A 110 2.91 8.90 7.30
C ALA A 110 2.28 8.23 6.07
N SER A 111 2.11 8.97 4.98
CA SER A 111 1.84 8.45 3.63
C SER A 111 3.05 8.64 2.72
N ARG A 112 2.93 8.29 1.44
CA ARG A 112 4.04 8.21 0.46
C ARG A 112 4.97 9.44 0.49
N ARG A 113 4.40 10.65 0.50
CA ARG A 113 5.17 11.91 0.49
C ARG A 113 5.81 12.27 1.83
N ASP A 114 5.32 11.69 2.92
CA ASP A 114 5.78 11.98 4.28
C ASP A 114 6.92 11.05 4.71
N LEU A 115 7.05 9.85 4.11
CA LEU A 115 8.07 8.85 4.45
C LEU A 115 9.50 9.44 4.48
N ALA A 116 9.89 10.14 3.40
CA ALA A 116 11.25 10.68 3.27
C ALA A 116 11.52 11.87 4.22
N PRO A 117 10.63 12.88 4.36
CA PRO A 117 10.77 13.92 5.39
C PRO A 117 10.86 13.38 6.82
N ILE A 118 10.01 12.41 7.21
CA ILE A 118 10.03 11.80 8.55
C ILE A 118 11.36 11.07 8.78
N ALA A 119 11.83 10.30 7.79
CA ALA A 119 13.11 9.60 7.84
C ALA A 119 14.31 10.58 8.00
N ALA A 120 14.35 11.62 7.17
CA ALA A 120 15.41 12.63 7.20
C ALA A 120 15.44 13.43 8.52
N ALA A 121 14.26 13.81 9.04
CA ALA A 121 14.11 14.54 10.29
C ALA A 121 14.24 13.67 11.56
N LYS A 122 14.36 12.34 11.40
CA LYS A 122 14.41 11.35 12.49
C LYS A 122 13.21 11.38 13.43
N LEU A 123 12.04 11.62 12.85
CA LEU A 123 10.77 11.65 13.57
C LEU A 123 10.16 10.24 13.67
N ASP A 124 9.26 10.06 14.63
CA ASP A 124 8.38 8.91 14.67
C ASP A 124 7.18 9.14 13.75
N GLY A 125 6.79 8.11 13.01
CA GLY A 125 5.72 8.18 12.03
C GLY A 125 4.85 6.94 12.00
N ALA A 126 3.54 7.14 12.01
CA ALA A 126 2.56 6.07 11.91
C ALA A 126 2.15 5.88 10.45
N THR A 127 2.46 4.73 9.85
CA THR A 127 2.16 4.49 8.44
C THR A 127 0.65 4.39 8.20
N THR A 128 0.20 5.04 7.14
CA THR A 128 -1.12 4.89 6.51
C THR A 128 -1.11 3.69 5.56
N VAL A 129 -2.27 3.29 5.02
CA VAL A 129 -2.39 2.31 3.92
C VAL A 129 -1.29 2.48 2.86
N ALA A 130 -1.13 3.66 2.23
CA ALA A 130 -0.06 3.89 1.26
C ALA A 130 1.36 3.62 1.82
N GLY A 131 1.65 4.16 3.02
CA GLY A 131 2.95 3.97 3.67
C GLY A 131 3.26 2.51 4.00
N THR A 132 2.24 1.76 4.44
CA THR A 132 2.35 0.33 4.77
C THR A 132 2.45 -0.54 3.52
N VAL A 133 1.70 -0.24 2.46
CA VAL A 133 1.77 -0.93 1.17
C VAL A 133 3.17 -0.80 0.54
N ILE A 134 3.77 0.39 0.59
CA ILE A 134 5.18 0.61 0.17
C ILE A 134 6.12 -0.29 0.99
N ALA A 135 6.00 -0.28 2.31
CA ALA A 135 6.85 -1.10 3.18
C ALA A 135 6.66 -2.61 2.94
N ALA A 136 5.42 -3.06 2.75
CA ALA A 136 5.10 -4.45 2.43
C ALA A 136 5.73 -4.88 1.10
N GLN A 137 5.64 -4.05 0.06
CA GLN A 137 6.26 -4.32 -1.25
C GLN A 137 7.79 -4.36 -1.18
N LEU A 138 8.42 -3.41 -0.48
CA LEU A 138 9.88 -3.41 -0.23
C LEU A 138 10.33 -4.66 0.56
N ALA A 139 9.42 -5.25 1.34
CA ALA A 139 9.65 -6.47 2.08
C ALA A 139 9.19 -7.77 1.37
N ASP A 140 8.66 -7.71 0.15
CA ASP A 140 7.92 -8.83 -0.50
C ASP A 140 6.91 -9.52 0.43
N ILE A 141 6.22 -8.74 1.27
CA ILE A 141 5.07 -9.18 2.06
C ILE A 141 3.82 -9.03 1.18
N PRO A 142 3.18 -10.13 0.77
CA PRO A 142 2.21 -10.11 -0.32
C PRO A 142 0.79 -9.72 0.13
N VAL A 143 0.51 -9.75 1.44
CA VAL A 143 -0.81 -9.46 2.03
C VAL A 143 -0.68 -8.38 3.12
N PHE A 144 -1.57 -7.40 3.07
CA PHE A 144 -1.72 -6.31 4.03
C PHE A 144 -3.17 -6.25 4.55
N VAL A 145 -3.36 -5.96 5.84
CA VAL A 145 -4.67 -5.82 6.49
C VAL A 145 -4.85 -4.40 7.03
N THR A 146 -6.01 -3.80 6.74
CA THR A 146 -6.50 -2.54 7.34
C THR A 146 -7.97 -2.67 7.72
N GLY A 147 -8.51 -1.73 8.49
CA GLY A 147 -9.95 -1.60 8.65
C GLY A 147 -10.65 -1.17 7.36
N GLY A 148 -10.11 -0.19 6.61
CA GLY A 148 -10.81 0.42 5.48
C GLY A 148 -9.98 1.49 4.76
N ILE A 149 -10.14 1.58 3.44
CA ILE A 149 -9.42 2.54 2.59
C ILE A 149 -9.97 3.96 2.88
N GLU A 150 -9.20 4.80 3.60
CA GLU A 150 -9.47 6.25 3.78
C GLU A 150 -8.31 7.04 4.44
N HIS A 151 -8.16 8.29 3.97
CA HIS A 151 -7.75 9.47 4.73
C HIS A 151 -8.36 10.77 4.10
N TYR A 152 -8.80 11.73 4.92
CA TYR A 152 -9.45 13.00 4.52
C TYR A 152 -8.52 14.21 4.26
N LEU A 153 -8.84 15.10 3.30
CA LEU A 153 -8.31 16.47 3.16
C LEU A 153 -9.28 17.49 2.51
N THR A 154 -10.22 18.09 3.26
CA THR A 154 -10.84 19.35 2.76
C THR A 154 -9.79 20.45 2.63
N HIS A 155 -9.89 21.22 1.55
CA HIS A 155 -9.07 22.41 1.27
C HIS A 155 -9.37 23.55 2.26
N GLY A 156 -8.85 23.43 3.48
CA GLY A 156 -8.90 24.45 4.50
C GLY A 156 -7.99 25.64 4.18
N LYS A 157 -8.56 26.72 3.66
CA LYS A 157 -8.00 28.05 3.93
C LYS A 157 -8.10 28.26 5.46
N HIS A 158 -6.98 28.44 6.18
CA HIS A 158 -6.81 29.40 7.30
C HIS A 158 -5.55 29.16 8.15
N SER A 159 -4.61 30.11 8.03
CA SER A 159 -3.84 30.86 9.05
C SER A 159 -3.39 30.30 10.44
N SER A 160 -3.91 29.20 10.97
CA SER A 160 -3.75 28.89 12.42
C SER A 160 -2.50 28.08 12.80
N ILE A 161 -1.80 27.49 11.83
CA ILE A 161 -0.54 26.74 12.06
C ILE A 161 0.67 27.65 12.35
N VAL A 162 0.55 28.96 12.09
CA VAL A 162 1.66 29.95 12.15
C VAL A 162 2.27 30.11 13.56
N ILE A 163 1.51 29.86 14.63
CA ILE A 163 1.98 30.07 16.02
C ILE A 163 2.91 28.94 16.48
N ALA A 164 2.60 27.68 16.17
CA ALA A 164 3.49 26.55 16.46
C ALA A 164 4.77 26.60 15.60
N MET A 165 4.65 27.01 14.33
CA MET A 165 5.82 27.23 13.45
C MET A 165 6.75 28.33 13.98
N LYS A 166 6.25 29.34 14.72
CA LYS A 166 7.06 30.47 15.20
C LYS A 166 8.12 30.07 16.24
N LEU A 167 7.87 29.03 17.04
CA LEU A 167 8.84 28.50 18.01
C LEU A 167 9.84 27.50 17.37
N LEU A 168 9.38 26.71 16.39
CA LEU A 168 10.22 25.72 15.69
C LEU A 168 11.20 26.34 14.66
N LYS A 169 10.94 27.59 14.23
CA LYS A 169 11.88 28.36 13.38
C LYS A 169 13.28 28.53 13.98
N CYS A 170 13.42 28.47 15.30
CA CYS A 170 14.72 28.60 15.97
C CYS A 170 15.67 27.40 15.77
N PHE A 171 15.20 26.27 15.21
CA PHE A 171 16.00 25.04 15.04
C PHE A 171 16.22 24.62 13.57
N GLY A 172 15.79 25.42 12.57
CA GLY A 172 16.15 25.22 11.16
C GLY A 172 15.55 23.98 10.46
N ILE A 173 14.56 23.31 11.04
CA ILE A 173 13.96 22.07 10.51
C ILE A 173 12.54 22.28 9.92
N ALA A 174 11.92 23.44 10.16
CA ALA A 174 10.46 23.62 10.15
C ALA A 174 9.75 23.63 8.77
N ASP A 175 10.46 23.68 7.64
CA ASP A 175 9.83 23.82 6.31
C ASP A 175 9.57 22.46 5.58
N TRP A 176 10.01 21.33 6.15
CA TRP A 176 10.01 20.04 5.44
C TRP A 176 8.82 19.11 5.71
N VAL A 177 8.03 19.35 6.77
CA VAL A 177 7.00 18.39 7.23
C VAL A 177 5.63 19.05 7.37
N ASN A 178 5.10 19.56 6.25
CA ASN A 178 3.65 19.72 6.11
C ASN A 178 3.05 18.36 5.74
N THR A 179 2.70 17.57 6.76
CA THR A 179 2.13 16.23 6.58
C THR A 179 0.74 16.31 5.98
N TYR A 180 0.55 15.64 4.84
CA TYR A 180 -0.74 15.52 4.18
C TYR A 180 -0.85 14.11 3.59
N ALA A 181 -1.96 13.43 3.77
CA ALA A 181 -2.20 12.09 3.24
C ALA A 181 -3.67 11.98 2.83
N CYS A 182 -4.00 11.04 1.93
CA CYS A 182 -5.36 10.93 1.39
C CYS A 182 -5.72 9.45 1.12
N GLY A 183 -6.99 9.08 1.26
CA GLY A 183 -7.53 7.71 1.09
C GLY A 183 -8.98 7.77 0.60
N GLY A 184 -9.32 6.97 -0.41
CA GLY A 184 -10.58 7.06 -1.15
C GLY A 184 -10.76 8.34 -1.99
N VAL A 185 -11.89 8.44 -2.70
CA VAL A 185 -12.39 9.70 -3.27
C VAL A 185 -13.38 10.30 -2.28
N HIS A 186 -13.22 11.58 -1.96
CA HIS A 186 -14.11 12.27 -1.02
C HIS A 186 -15.46 12.62 -1.64
N ARG A 187 -16.46 12.85 -0.78
CA ARG A 187 -17.71 13.45 -1.21
C ARG A 187 -17.41 14.84 -1.80
N HIS A 188 -17.95 15.12 -2.99
CA HIS A 188 -17.60 16.29 -3.80
C HIS A 188 -16.15 16.31 -4.37
N GLY A 189 -15.46 15.17 -4.39
CA GLY A 189 -14.11 15.00 -4.93
C GLY A 189 -13.94 15.42 -6.38
N GLU A 190 -15.02 15.41 -7.17
CA GLU A 190 -15.07 15.94 -8.54
C GLU A 190 -14.82 17.46 -8.62
N ASN A 191 -15.06 18.19 -7.53
CA ASN A 191 -14.84 19.63 -7.43
C ASN A 191 -13.61 19.97 -6.59
N THR A 192 -13.35 19.22 -5.51
CA THR A 192 -12.27 19.51 -4.57
C THR A 192 -10.93 18.88 -4.96
N LEU A 193 -10.96 17.85 -5.81
CA LEU A 193 -9.84 16.94 -6.09
C LEU A 193 -9.20 16.37 -4.79
N ASP A 194 -9.97 16.28 -3.71
CA ASP A 194 -9.58 15.52 -2.51
C ASP A 194 -9.67 14.03 -2.83
N ILE A 195 -8.56 13.52 -3.37
CA ILE A 195 -8.37 12.16 -3.83
C ILE A 195 -7.13 11.58 -3.17
N SER A 196 -7.28 10.31 -2.85
CA SER A 196 -6.30 9.45 -2.24
C SER A 196 -4.86 9.40 -2.79
N ALA A 197 -3.90 9.33 -1.87
CA ALA A 197 -2.58 8.75 -2.10
C ALA A 197 -2.62 7.20 -2.04
N ASP A 198 -3.40 6.61 -1.12
CA ASP A 198 -3.64 5.16 -1.04
C ASP A 198 -4.11 4.53 -2.37
N LEU A 199 -5.07 5.12 -3.09
CA LEU A 199 -5.57 4.61 -4.39
C LEU A 199 -4.48 4.65 -5.47
N ASN A 200 -3.68 5.72 -5.49
CA ASN A 200 -2.49 5.81 -6.35
C ASN A 200 -1.40 4.80 -5.97
N GLU A 201 -1.30 4.42 -4.70
CA GLU A 201 -0.35 3.41 -4.24
C GLU A 201 -0.83 1.99 -4.56
N LEU A 202 -2.13 1.73 -4.43
CA LEU A 202 -2.76 0.50 -4.90
C LEU A 202 -2.54 0.32 -6.41
N GLY A 203 -2.57 1.39 -7.21
CA GLY A 203 -2.21 1.34 -8.64
C GLY A 203 -0.72 1.09 -8.95
N ARG A 204 0.17 1.12 -7.94
CA ARG A 204 1.64 1.01 -8.09
C ARG A 204 2.28 -0.18 -7.40
N SER A 205 1.49 -0.92 -6.60
CA SER A 205 1.98 -1.94 -5.70
C SER A 205 1.26 -3.26 -5.91
N ASN A 206 2.00 -4.36 -5.97
CA ASN A 206 1.46 -5.71 -6.18
C ASN A 206 1.09 -6.43 -4.87
N THR A 207 0.71 -5.67 -3.84
CA THR A 207 0.24 -6.18 -2.54
C THR A 207 -1.28 -6.35 -2.57
N LEU A 208 -1.78 -7.45 -2.01
CA LEU A 208 -3.20 -7.66 -1.75
C LEU A 208 -3.57 -6.99 -0.43
N VAL A 209 -4.62 -6.17 -0.45
CA VAL A 209 -5.12 -5.39 0.68
C VAL A 209 -6.48 -5.92 1.10
N VAL A 210 -6.56 -6.44 2.32
CA VAL A 210 -7.81 -6.86 2.95
C VAL A 210 -8.35 -5.70 3.79
N CYS A 211 -9.59 -5.29 3.52
CA CYS A 211 -10.24 -4.17 4.21
C CYS A 211 -11.76 -4.36 4.22
N SER A 212 -12.50 -3.60 5.03
CA SER A 212 -13.98 -3.61 4.98
C SER A 212 -14.55 -2.61 3.98
N GLY A 213 -13.95 -2.59 2.79
CA GLY A 213 -14.24 -1.64 1.73
C GLY A 213 -13.68 -0.25 2.02
N VAL A 214 -14.48 0.75 1.71
CA VAL A 214 -14.15 2.18 1.79
C VAL A 214 -14.85 2.75 3.03
N LYS A 215 -14.16 3.58 3.82
CA LYS A 215 -14.76 4.14 5.05
C LYS A 215 -15.98 5.01 4.71
N SER A 216 -17.04 4.90 5.51
CA SER A 216 -18.41 5.34 5.15
C SER A 216 -18.60 6.85 4.91
N ILE A 217 -17.59 7.67 5.17
CA ILE A 217 -17.63 9.13 5.05
C ILE A 217 -17.23 9.62 3.64
N LEU A 218 -16.74 8.69 2.81
CA LEU A 218 -16.27 8.90 1.45
C LEU A 218 -17.35 8.70 0.38
N ASP A 219 -16.96 8.84 -0.88
CA ASP A 219 -17.74 8.45 -2.06
C ASP A 219 -17.28 7.07 -2.57
N ILE A 220 -18.14 6.06 -2.40
CA ILE A 220 -17.83 4.67 -2.74
C ILE A 220 -17.81 4.47 -4.26
N GLY A 221 -18.81 5.00 -4.98
CA GLY A 221 -18.91 4.88 -6.43
C GLY A 221 -17.69 5.47 -7.12
N ARG A 222 -17.35 6.73 -6.80
CA ARG A 222 -16.16 7.39 -7.36
C ARG A 222 -14.85 6.73 -6.95
N THR A 223 -14.80 6.09 -5.77
CA THR A 223 -13.62 5.31 -5.37
C THR A 223 -13.46 4.04 -6.23
N LEU A 224 -14.55 3.36 -6.59
CA LEU A 224 -14.51 2.20 -7.48
C LEU A 224 -14.08 2.57 -8.91
N GLU A 225 -14.65 3.63 -9.48
CA GLU A 225 -14.25 4.19 -10.79
C GLU A 225 -12.76 4.58 -10.83
N TYR A 226 -12.26 5.17 -9.74
CA TYR A 226 -10.84 5.52 -9.63
C TYR A 226 -9.94 4.28 -9.51
N LEU A 227 -10.36 3.24 -8.78
CA LEU A 227 -9.63 1.97 -8.68
C LEU A 227 -9.56 1.24 -10.03
N GLU A 228 -10.65 1.25 -10.81
CA GLU A 228 -10.66 0.75 -12.19
C GLU A 228 -9.68 1.54 -13.06
N THR A 229 -9.70 2.88 -12.98
CA THR A 229 -8.76 3.76 -13.70
C THR A 229 -7.30 3.49 -13.32
N GLN A 230 -7.02 3.08 -12.07
CA GLN A 230 -5.68 2.69 -11.60
C GLN A 230 -5.32 1.23 -11.91
N GLY A 231 -6.18 0.47 -12.59
CA GLY A 231 -5.96 -0.96 -12.90
C GLY A 231 -5.91 -1.86 -11.67
N VAL A 232 -6.54 -1.45 -10.57
CA VAL A 232 -6.59 -2.21 -9.30
C VAL A 232 -7.71 -3.24 -9.37
N CYS A 233 -7.39 -4.50 -9.11
CA CYS A 233 -8.39 -5.57 -9.08
C CYS A 233 -9.20 -5.47 -7.77
N VAL A 234 -10.53 -5.32 -7.86
CA VAL A 234 -11.41 -5.18 -6.69
C VAL A 234 -12.36 -6.38 -6.58
N CYS A 235 -12.26 -7.10 -5.46
CA CYS A 235 -13.06 -8.28 -5.16
C CYS A 235 -13.91 -8.07 -3.90
N ALA A 236 -15.22 -8.33 -3.96
CA ALA A 236 -16.02 -8.58 -2.77
C ALA A 236 -15.69 -9.97 -2.20
N PHE A 237 -15.64 -10.12 -0.88
CA PHE A 237 -15.38 -11.39 -0.20
C PHE A 237 -16.67 -11.98 0.37
N GLY A 238 -16.98 -13.22 -0.04
CA GLY A 238 -18.14 -13.98 0.44
C GLY A 238 -19.09 -14.39 -0.68
N GLU A 239 -20.38 -14.50 -0.35
CA GLU A 239 -21.40 -15.07 -1.24
C GLU A 239 -21.95 -14.07 -2.27
N THR A 240 -21.98 -12.77 -1.98
CA THR A 240 -22.50 -11.74 -2.89
C THR A 240 -21.37 -10.88 -3.48
N SER A 241 -21.66 -10.16 -4.56
CA SER A 241 -20.75 -9.14 -5.11
C SER A 241 -20.97 -7.76 -4.46
N ASP A 242 -21.76 -7.65 -3.39
CA ASP A 242 -22.03 -6.38 -2.73
C ASP A 242 -20.74 -5.81 -2.14
N PHE A 243 -20.47 -4.55 -2.43
CA PHE A 243 -19.33 -3.86 -1.85
C PHE A 243 -19.70 -3.37 -0.44
N PRO A 244 -18.95 -3.70 0.62
CA PRO A 244 -19.23 -3.24 1.98
C PRO A 244 -18.90 -1.75 2.16
N ALA A 245 -19.68 -1.05 2.99
CA ALA A 245 -19.46 0.35 3.35
C ALA A 245 -18.93 0.49 4.78
N PHE A 246 -17.89 -0.28 5.13
CA PHE A 246 -17.19 -0.27 6.41
C PHE A 246 -18.06 -0.71 7.61
N TYR A 247 -19.01 0.12 8.06
CA TYR A 247 -19.94 -0.20 9.14
C TYR A 247 -21.14 -1.05 8.71
N THR A 248 -21.40 -1.17 7.41
CA THR A 248 -22.51 -1.95 6.86
C THR A 248 -22.00 -3.01 5.89
N THR A 249 -22.70 -4.15 5.83
CA THR A 249 -22.35 -5.29 4.95
C THR A 249 -22.51 -4.98 3.47
N ARG A 250 -23.32 -3.97 3.12
CA ARG A 250 -23.58 -3.50 1.75
C ARG A 250 -23.49 -1.96 1.67
N SER A 251 -23.26 -1.45 0.47
CA SER A 251 -23.12 -0.02 0.17
C SER A 251 -24.12 0.52 -0.87
N GLY A 252 -24.89 -0.36 -1.51
CA GLY A 252 -25.61 -0.04 -2.75
C GLY A 252 -24.76 -0.15 -4.03
N PHE A 253 -23.44 -0.33 -3.90
CA PHE A 253 -22.51 -0.63 -5.00
C PHE A 253 -22.07 -2.10 -4.97
N THR A 254 -21.60 -2.59 -6.11
CA THR A 254 -21.04 -3.94 -6.27
C THR A 254 -19.58 -3.90 -6.68
N ALA A 255 -18.77 -4.85 -6.21
CA ALA A 255 -17.42 -5.05 -6.72
C ALA A 255 -17.47 -5.68 -8.13
N PRO A 256 -16.50 -5.38 -9.03
CA PRO A 256 -16.42 -5.98 -10.36
C PRO A 256 -16.11 -7.48 -10.32
N HIS A 257 -15.50 -7.97 -9.22
CA HIS A 257 -15.22 -9.38 -9.00
C HIS A 257 -15.66 -9.84 -7.60
N ARG A 258 -15.75 -11.15 -7.41
CA ARG A 258 -16.08 -11.79 -6.12
C ARG A 258 -15.15 -12.98 -5.88
N VAL A 259 -14.75 -13.19 -4.63
CA VAL A 259 -14.04 -14.38 -4.14
C VAL A 259 -14.82 -14.97 -2.97
N SER A 260 -15.15 -16.27 -2.98
CA SER A 260 -15.95 -16.87 -1.90
C SER A 260 -15.17 -17.16 -0.63
N ASP A 261 -13.84 -17.27 -0.74
CA ASP A 261 -12.98 -17.78 0.32
C ASP A 261 -11.52 -17.31 0.15
N ALA A 262 -10.71 -17.58 1.17
CA ALA A 262 -9.30 -17.21 1.21
C ALA A 262 -8.44 -17.89 0.12
N LEU A 263 -8.79 -19.11 -0.32
CA LEU A 263 -8.07 -19.82 -1.36
C LEU A 263 -8.34 -19.19 -2.75
N GLN A 264 -9.56 -18.74 -3.02
CA GLN A 264 -9.86 -17.99 -4.24
C GLN A 264 -9.13 -16.65 -4.27
N ALA A 265 -9.13 -15.88 -3.17
CA ALA A 265 -8.37 -14.65 -3.08
C ALA A 265 -6.86 -14.89 -3.26
N ALA A 266 -6.31 -15.94 -2.65
CA ALA A 266 -4.92 -16.36 -2.83
C ALA A 266 -4.59 -16.75 -4.29
N ARG A 267 -5.53 -17.39 -5.01
CA ARG A 267 -5.38 -17.70 -6.44
C ARG A 267 -5.35 -16.46 -7.32
N VAL A 268 -6.16 -15.44 -7.05
CA VAL A 268 -6.12 -14.15 -7.77
C VAL A 268 -4.76 -13.47 -7.58
N LEU A 269 -4.27 -13.42 -6.34
CA LEU A 269 -2.93 -12.89 -6.00
C LEU A 269 -1.79 -13.69 -6.66
N HIS A 270 -1.90 -15.03 -6.67
CA HIS A 270 -0.94 -15.92 -7.31
C HIS A 270 -0.89 -15.74 -8.83
N ALA A 271 -2.03 -15.69 -9.51
CA ALA A 271 -2.11 -15.40 -10.94
C ALA A 271 -1.58 -13.99 -11.28
N SER A 272 -1.95 -12.97 -10.50
CA SER A 272 -1.42 -11.60 -10.66
C SER A 272 0.12 -11.55 -10.57
N ARG A 273 0.71 -12.24 -9.59
CA ARG A 273 2.16 -12.35 -9.43
C ARG A 273 2.83 -13.16 -10.56
N GLN A 274 2.20 -14.21 -11.08
CA GLN A 274 2.69 -14.97 -12.25
C GLN A 274 2.67 -14.12 -13.53
N MET A 275 1.62 -13.33 -13.74
CA MET A 275 1.48 -12.37 -14.85
C MET A 275 2.35 -11.11 -14.68
N LYS A 276 3.02 -10.94 -13.53
CA LYS A 276 3.85 -9.77 -13.17
C LYS A 276 3.07 -8.44 -13.24
N LEU A 277 1.79 -8.45 -12.89
CA LEU A 277 1.01 -7.22 -12.81
C LEU A 277 1.58 -6.30 -11.74
N ALA A 278 1.65 -5.00 -12.06
CA ALA A 278 2.24 -3.96 -11.21
C ALA A 278 1.18 -3.15 -10.43
N SER A 279 -0.02 -3.72 -10.27
CA SER A 279 -1.15 -3.14 -9.54
C SER A 279 -1.66 -4.06 -8.43
N GLY A 280 -2.38 -3.46 -7.50
CA GLY A 280 -2.84 -4.10 -6.28
C GLY A 280 -4.11 -4.90 -6.45
N ILE A 281 -4.47 -5.60 -5.39
CA ILE A 281 -5.75 -6.30 -5.27
C ILE A 281 -6.43 -5.82 -3.99
N VAL A 282 -7.66 -5.35 -4.06
CA VAL A 282 -8.49 -5.04 -2.90
C VAL A 282 -9.46 -6.18 -2.67
N VAL A 283 -9.42 -6.80 -1.49
CA VAL A 283 -10.40 -7.78 -1.03
C VAL A 283 -11.27 -7.11 0.03
N ALA A 284 -12.49 -6.74 -0.37
CA ALA A 284 -13.45 -6.04 0.48
C ALA A 284 -14.29 -7.06 1.28
N VAL A 285 -14.02 -7.15 2.58
CA VAL A 285 -14.61 -8.10 3.53
C VAL A 285 -15.71 -7.41 4.35
N PRO A 286 -16.97 -7.87 4.29
CA PRO A 286 -18.02 -7.27 5.09
C PRO A 286 -17.74 -7.39 6.60
N VAL A 287 -18.18 -6.39 7.36
CA VAL A 287 -18.25 -6.47 8.82
C VAL A 287 -19.13 -7.68 9.22
N PRO A 288 -18.79 -8.43 10.29
CA PRO A 288 -19.65 -9.52 10.76
C PRO A 288 -21.08 -9.04 11.01
N GLN A 289 -22.08 -9.85 10.66
CA GLN A 289 -23.48 -9.43 10.61
C GLN A 289 -24.04 -9.05 12.00
N GLU A 290 -23.52 -9.65 13.06
CA GLU A 290 -23.78 -9.35 14.46
C GLU A 290 -23.18 -8.02 14.95
N HIS A 291 -22.27 -7.44 14.17
CA HIS A 291 -21.60 -6.17 14.42
C HIS A 291 -21.89 -5.11 13.35
N ALA A 292 -22.70 -5.44 12.35
CA ALA A 292 -23.15 -4.52 11.32
C ALA A 292 -24.10 -3.46 11.90
N MET A 293 -23.92 -2.21 11.50
CA MET A 293 -24.77 -1.10 11.94
C MET A 293 -25.97 -0.91 11.00
N ASP A 294 -27.02 -0.25 11.49
CA ASP A 294 -28.09 0.22 10.61
C ASP A 294 -27.58 1.36 9.70
N GLU A 295 -27.90 1.24 8.42
CA GLU A 295 -27.44 2.13 7.35
C GLU A 295 -27.94 3.57 7.53
N LYS A 296 -29.17 3.77 8.02
CA LYS A 296 -29.75 5.10 8.24
C LYS A 296 -29.12 5.76 9.47
N ILE A 297 -29.01 5.01 10.57
CA ILE A 297 -28.39 5.50 11.82
C ILE A 297 -26.95 5.93 11.57
N ILE A 298 -26.16 5.13 10.84
CA ILE A 298 -24.75 5.46 10.61
C ILE A 298 -24.60 6.64 9.63
N GLN A 299 -25.41 6.72 8.56
CA GLN A 299 -25.38 7.87 7.65
C GLN A 299 -25.85 9.16 8.33
N GLU A 300 -26.85 9.11 9.20
CA GLU A 300 -27.27 10.28 9.99
C GLU A 300 -26.15 10.76 10.93
N ALA A 301 -25.51 9.84 11.66
CA ALA A 301 -24.36 10.16 12.51
C ALA A 301 -23.21 10.80 11.72
N ILE A 302 -22.85 10.24 10.56
CA ILE A 302 -21.80 10.76 9.68
C ILE A 302 -22.17 12.16 9.13
N ASN A 303 -23.39 12.32 8.63
CA ASN A 303 -23.85 13.59 8.06
C ASN A 303 -23.92 14.71 9.11
N ASN A 304 -24.22 14.37 10.37
CA ASN A 304 -24.21 15.32 11.48
C ASN A 304 -22.76 15.67 11.90
N ALA A 305 -21.86 14.68 11.96
CA ALA A 305 -20.45 14.91 12.26
C ALA A 305 -19.73 15.72 11.17
N LEU A 306 -20.07 15.52 9.88
CA LEU A 306 -19.59 16.35 8.76
C LEU A 306 -20.01 17.82 8.92
N LYS A 307 -21.31 18.08 9.16
CA LYS A 307 -21.82 19.44 9.43
C LYS A 307 -21.15 20.09 10.64
N GLU A 308 -20.80 19.29 11.66
CA GLU A 308 -20.08 19.79 12.84
C GLU A 308 -18.61 20.09 12.52
N ALA A 309 -17.94 19.28 11.70
CA ALA A 309 -16.58 19.54 11.21
C ALA A 309 -16.52 20.86 10.41
N ASP A 310 -17.45 21.06 9.48
CA ASP A 310 -17.56 22.29 8.67
C ASP A 310 -17.77 23.53 9.53
N ARG A 311 -18.70 23.47 10.50
CA ARG A 311 -18.98 24.58 11.45
C ARG A 311 -17.77 24.95 12.31
N ASN A 312 -16.93 23.98 12.66
CA ASN A 312 -15.72 24.19 13.44
C ASN A 312 -14.48 24.49 12.56
N GLY A 313 -14.63 24.54 11.23
CA GLY A 313 -13.52 24.75 10.30
C GLY A 313 -12.48 23.62 10.27
N ILE A 314 -12.86 22.43 10.76
CA ILE A 314 -11.96 21.26 10.75
C ILE A 314 -11.73 20.87 9.31
N SER A 315 -10.45 20.75 8.94
CA SER A 315 -10.05 20.53 7.56
C SER A 315 -8.75 19.73 7.48
N GLY A 316 -8.40 19.29 6.28
CA GLY A 316 -7.23 18.44 6.10
C GLY A 316 -7.37 17.10 6.86
N LYS A 317 -6.24 16.65 7.41
CA LYS A 317 -6.06 15.32 8.03
C LYS A 317 -6.81 15.10 9.35
N GLU A 318 -7.28 16.19 9.96
CA GLU A 318 -7.96 16.18 11.27
C GLU A 318 -9.44 15.80 11.17
N VAL A 319 -10.00 15.78 9.96
CA VAL A 319 -11.43 15.51 9.75
C VAL A 319 -11.79 14.03 9.94
N THR A 320 -10.99 13.06 9.45
CA THR A 320 -11.27 11.63 9.72
C THR A 320 -11.32 11.34 11.24
N PRO A 321 -10.32 11.73 12.06
CA PRO A 321 -10.40 11.56 13.51
C PRO A 321 -11.58 12.27 14.15
N PHE A 322 -11.88 13.50 13.72
CA PHE A 322 -13.03 14.27 14.22
C PHE A 322 -14.37 13.56 13.95
N ILE A 323 -14.58 13.09 12.72
CA ILE A 323 -15.82 12.40 12.33
C ILE A 323 -15.92 11.05 13.04
N LEU A 324 -14.85 10.25 13.11
CA LEU A 324 -14.88 8.97 13.82
C LEU A 324 -15.20 9.16 15.32
N ALA A 325 -14.67 10.20 15.97
CA ALA A 325 -15.00 10.56 17.35
C ALA A 325 -16.47 11.03 17.48
N GLY A 326 -16.95 11.87 16.56
CA GLY A 326 -18.35 12.32 16.52
C GLY A 326 -19.34 11.17 16.32
N VAL A 327 -19.05 10.24 15.40
CA VAL A 327 -19.85 9.04 15.13
C VAL A 327 -19.80 8.07 16.31
N ALA A 328 -18.66 7.88 16.96
CA ALA A 328 -18.55 7.07 18.19
C ALA A 328 -19.40 7.65 19.32
N LYS A 329 -19.39 8.98 19.50
CA LYS A 329 -20.24 9.68 20.48
C LYS A 329 -21.72 9.56 20.14
N ALA A 330 -22.11 9.77 18.88
CA ALA A 330 -23.50 9.71 18.42
C ALA A 330 -24.10 8.29 18.49
N THR A 331 -23.26 7.26 18.42
CA THR A 331 -23.67 5.84 18.45
C THR A 331 -23.41 5.16 19.80
N SER A 332 -23.13 5.94 20.86
CA SER A 332 -22.82 5.42 22.21
C SER A 332 -21.72 4.35 22.23
N GLY A 333 -20.72 4.47 21.36
CA GLY A 333 -19.61 3.52 21.20
C GLY A 333 -19.87 2.34 20.27
N ALA A 334 -21.09 2.16 19.74
CA ALA A 334 -21.41 1.02 18.86
C ALA A 334 -20.55 1.00 17.59
N SER A 335 -20.24 2.16 17.00
CA SER A 335 -19.35 2.25 15.84
C SER A 335 -17.88 1.92 16.17
N LEU A 336 -17.40 2.17 17.40
CA LEU A 336 -16.08 1.73 17.83
C LEU A 336 -16.04 0.20 17.95
N ASN A 337 -17.08 -0.40 18.53
CA ASN A 337 -17.20 -1.85 18.62
C ASN A 337 -17.26 -2.51 17.23
N ALA A 338 -18.01 -1.93 16.29
CA ALA A 338 -18.04 -2.38 14.89
C ALA A 338 -16.66 -2.24 14.20
N ASN A 339 -15.93 -1.15 14.45
CA ASN A 339 -14.57 -0.93 13.94
C ASN A 339 -13.55 -1.96 14.48
N ILE A 340 -13.67 -2.32 15.77
CA ILE A 340 -12.84 -3.38 16.38
C ILE A 340 -13.22 -4.75 15.80
N ALA A 341 -14.51 -5.04 15.61
CA ALA A 341 -14.98 -6.29 15.04
C ALA A 341 -14.53 -6.48 13.58
N LEU A 342 -14.68 -5.45 12.74
CA LEU A 342 -14.29 -5.52 11.33
C LEU A 342 -12.78 -5.70 11.15
N ILE A 343 -11.92 -5.02 11.93
CA ILE A 343 -10.47 -5.21 11.76
C ILE A 343 -10.03 -6.61 12.23
N LYS A 344 -10.65 -7.16 13.27
CA LYS A 344 -10.40 -8.54 13.72
C LYS A 344 -10.87 -9.57 12.68
N ASN A 345 -11.97 -9.30 11.97
CA ASN A 345 -12.41 -10.13 10.84
C ASN A 345 -11.43 -10.04 9.65
N ASN A 346 -10.99 -8.84 9.30
CA ASN A 346 -10.02 -8.61 8.22
C ASN A 346 -8.66 -9.26 8.53
N ALA A 347 -8.22 -9.25 9.79
CA ALA A 347 -7.01 -9.91 10.25
C ALA A 347 -7.07 -11.44 10.07
N LYS A 348 -8.21 -12.05 10.43
CA LYS A 348 -8.48 -13.47 10.20
C LYS A 348 -8.42 -13.81 8.70
N VAL A 349 -9.18 -13.08 7.87
CA VAL A 349 -9.23 -13.32 6.42
C VAL A 349 -7.86 -13.09 5.77
N GLY A 350 -7.14 -12.04 6.13
CA GLY A 350 -5.80 -11.76 5.60
C GLY A 350 -4.77 -12.82 5.97
N ALA A 351 -4.81 -13.35 7.20
CA ALA A 351 -3.95 -14.46 7.60
C ALA A 351 -4.29 -15.75 6.85
N ASP A 352 -5.58 -16.10 6.73
CA ASP A 352 -6.03 -17.25 5.93
C ASP A 352 -5.55 -17.13 4.46
N ILE A 353 -5.66 -15.94 3.84
CA ILE A 353 -5.17 -15.66 2.48
C ILE A 353 -3.65 -15.81 2.38
N ALA A 354 -2.89 -15.27 3.33
CA ALA A 354 -1.43 -15.36 3.32
C ALA A 354 -0.95 -16.83 3.43
N VAL A 355 -1.63 -17.64 4.25
CA VAL A 355 -1.39 -19.08 4.39
C VAL A 355 -1.70 -19.83 3.09
N GLU A 356 -2.86 -19.59 2.46
CA GLU A 356 -3.20 -20.24 1.18
C GLU A 356 -2.26 -19.81 0.04
N PHE A 357 -1.89 -18.53 -0.04
CA PHE A 357 -0.92 -18.04 -1.01
C PHE A 357 0.46 -18.70 -0.84
N LYS A 358 0.89 -18.92 0.41
CA LYS A 358 2.14 -19.63 0.70
C LYS A 358 2.08 -21.10 0.29
N LYS A 359 0.94 -21.78 0.48
CA LYS A 359 0.72 -23.16 -0.02
C LYS A 359 0.83 -23.22 -1.55
N LEU A 360 0.21 -22.28 -2.26
CA LEU A 360 0.29 -22.21 -3.74
C LEU A 360 1.74 -22.02 -4.23
N LYS A 361 2.51 -21.10 -3.66
CA LYS A 361 3.93 -20.92 -4.00
C LYS A 361 4.76 -22.20 -3.78
N ASN A 362 4.59 -22.88 -2.65
CA ASN A 362 5.32 -24.12 -2.35
C ASN A 362 5.05 -25.25 -3.37
N VAL A 363 3.85 -25.31 -3.96
CA VAL A 363 3.49 -26.28 -5.01
C VAL A 363 4.22 -25.95 -6.32
N ASP A 364 4.28 -24.66 -6.70
CA ASP A 364 5.02 -24.23 -7.89
C ASP A 364 6.52 -24.47 -7.74
N ASP A 365 7.11 -24.08 -6.59
CA ASP A 365 8.53 -24.29 -6.28
C ASP A 365 8.89 -25.79 -6.34
N SER A 366 8.03 -26.66 -5.80
CA SER A 366 8.20 -28.12 -5.88
C SER A 366 8.14 -28.64 -7.32
N LYS A 367 7.14 -28.24 -8.11
CA LYS A 367 7.03 -28.64 -9.53
C LYS A 367 8.24 -28.19 -10.35
N ASN A 368 8.70 -26.96 -10.10
CA ASN A 368 9.91 -26.43 -10.74
C ASN A 368 11.16 -27.22 -10.34
N ALA A 369 11.31 -27.59 -9.07
CA ALA A 369 12.41 -28.44 -8.60
C ALA A 369 12.40 -29.84 -9.27
N PHE A 370 11.22 -30.47 -9.41
CA PHE A 370 11.08 -31.74 -10.15
C PHE A 370 11.45 -31.60 -11.64
N ASN A 371 11.00 -30.53 -12.30
CA ASN A 371 11.32 -30.27 -13.71
C ASN A 371 12.81 -29.98 -13.94
N ILE A 372 13.49 -29.29 -13.02
CA ILE A 372 14.94 -29.09 -13.04
C ILE A 372 15.69 -30.42 -12.78
N GLY A 373 15.17 -31.27 -11.90
CA GLY A 373 15.73 -32.59 -11.58
C GLY A 373 15.74 -33.58 -12.76
N LEU A 374 14.83 -33.42 -13.73
CA LEU A 374 14.71 -34.27 -14.91
C LEU A 374 15.63 -33.88 -16.09
N SER A 375 16.35 -32.75 -16.01
CA SER A 375 17.15 -32.23 -17.13
C SER A 375 18.63 -32.66 -17.15
N LYS A 376 19.04 -33.61 -16.30
CA LYS A 376 20.42 -34.16 -16.27
C LYS A 376 20.46 -35.66 -16.59
N GLY A 377 20.10 -36.01 -17.81
CA GLY A 377 20.35 -37.33 -18.41
C GLY A 377 21.02 -37.20 -19.77
N ALA A 378 22.31 -37.53 -19.87
CA ALA A 378 23.03 -37.55 -21.15
C ALA A 378 22.65 -38.79 -21.98
N GLY A 379 21.46 -38.75 -22.60
CA GLY A 379 20.96 -39.82 -23.48
C GLY A 379 21.51 -39.70 -24.90
N LYS A 380 22.32 -40.67 -25.33
CA LYS A 380 22.74 -40.82 -26.73
C LYS A 380 21.53 -40.90 -27.67
N CYS A 381 21.43 -39.98 -28.63
CA CYS A 381 20.49 -40.10 -29.75
C CYS A 381 21.08 -41.01 -30.84
N THR A 382 20.35 -42.06 -31.22
CA THR A 382 20.64 -42.90 -32.40
C THR A 382 19.33 -43.40 -33.05
N SER A 383 19.33 -43.52 -34.40
CA SER A 383 18.21 -43.91 -35.31
C SER A 383 17.03 -42.91 -35.41
N ASN A 384 16.72 -42.32 -36.58
CA ASN A 384 16.06 -42.86 -37.80
C ASN A 384 14.61 -43.36 -37.50
N THR A 385 13.54 -42.99 -38.24
CA THR A 385 13.45 -42.64 -39.68
C THR A 385 12.22 -41.74 -40.04
N SER A 386 12.20 -41.24 -41.28
CA SER A 386 11.29 -40.28 -41.97
C SER A 386 9.74 -40.48 -41.96
N ARG A 387 8.99 -39.35 -42.09
CA ARG A 387 8.09 -38.94 -43.23
C ARG A 387 7.21 -37.71 -42.82
N HIS A 388 7.44 -36.50 -43.34
CA HIS A 388 6.87 -35.89 -44.57
C HIS A 388 5.37 -35.54 -44.55
N PHE A 389 5.08 -34.23 -44.62
CA PHE A 389 3.96 -33.65 -45.38
C PHE A 389 4.44 -32.42 -46.16
N HIS A 390 3.88 -32.20 -47.35
CA HIS A 390 4.43 -31.31 -48.38
C HIS A 390 3.95 -29.85 -48.27
N THR A 391 4.82 -28.92 -48.63
CA THR A 391 4.48 -27.54 -49.02
C THR A 391 4.43 -27.38 -50.55
N SER A 392 3.59 -26.46 -51.02
CA SER A 392 3.55 -25.88 -52.36
C SER A 392 2.92 -24.47 -52.22
N CYS A 393 3.15 -23.44 -53.05
CA CYS A 393 4.10 -23.18 -54.14
C CYS A 393 4.17 -21.62 -54.30
N SER A 394 5.14 -20.95 -54.94
CA SER A 394 6.35 -21.36 -55.69
C SER A 394 7.42 -20.23 -55.60
N ARG A 395 8.41 -20.17 -56.52
CA ARG A 395 9.41 -19.09 -56.63
C ARG A 395 9.16 -18.16 -57.81
N ARG A 396 9.58 -16.89 -57.69
CA ARG A 396 10.38 -16.19 -58.71
C ARG A 396 11.48 -15.35 -58.05
N ALA A 397 12.64 -15.29 -58.71
CA ALA A 397 13.72 -14.32 -58.48
C ALA A 397 13.27 -12.95 -59.04
N ASP A 398 13.93 -11.81 -58.80
CA ASP A 398 15.38 -11.60 -58.69
C ASP A 398 15.74 -10.32 -57.89
N GLU A 399 17.04 -10.01 -57.86
CA GLU A 399 17.71 -8.79 -57.34
C GLU A 399 18.19 -8.78 -55.87
N SER A 400 19.34 -8.11 -55.70
CA SER A 400 20.31 -8.24 -54.61
C SER A 400 20.25 -7.07 -53.60
N PRO A 401 20.85 -7.18 -52.39
CA PRO A 401 20.50 -6.30 -51.28
C PRO A 401 21.23 -4.96 -51.30
N LEU A 402 20.46 -3.87 -51.10
CA LEU A 402 20.96 -2.67 -50.44
C LEU A 402 20.82 -2.82 -48.91
N PHE A 403 21.69 -2.11 -48.18
CA PHE A 403 21.82 -2.11 -46.71
C PHE A 403 22.53 -3.33 -46.10
N SER A 404 23.86 -3.30 -46.25
CA SER A 404 24.79 -3.92 -45.32
C SER A 404 24.67 -3.32 -43.92
N GLY A 405 24.31 -4.16 -42.95
CA GLY A 405 24.69 -4.12 -41.54
C GLY A 405 24.70 -2.79 -40.78
N ASP A 406 23.90 -2.73 -39.71
CA ASP A 406 24.50 -2.53 -38.39
C ASP A 406 23.97 -3.56 -37.39
N LYS A 407 24.84 -4.01 -36.47
CA LYS A 407 24.54 -4.99 -35.42
C LYS A 407 24.72 -4.35 -34.05
N ASN A 408 23.89 -3.35 -33.73
CA ASN A 408 23.61 -2.93 -32.35
C ASN A 408 22.47 -1.89 -32.29
N CYS A 409 21.22 -2.34 -32.30
CA CYS A 409 20.09 -1.56 -31.79
C CYS A 409 19.24 -2.46 -30.89
N VAL A 410 19.40 -2.31 -29.57
CA VAL A 410 18.41 -2.78 -28.60
C VAL A 410 17.21 -1.85 -28.73
N GLY A 411 16.04 -2.40 -29.08
CA GLY A 411 14.88 -1.59 -29.45
C GLY A 411 14.27 -0.83 -28.27
N ASP A 412 14.23 0.50 -28.37
CA ASP A 412 13.39 1.33 -27.51
C ASP A 412 11.91 1.18 -27.91
N VAL A 413 11.05 0.87 -26.94
CA VAL A 413 9.59 0.80 -27.15
C VAL A 413 8.98 2.17 -26.87
N LEU A 414 8.68 2.92 -27.93
CA LEU A 414 7.96 4.19 -27.84
C LEU A 414 6.45 3.96 -27.75
N VAL A 415 5.89 4.04 -26.54
CA VAL A 415 4.43 4.03 -26.32
C VAL A 415 3.89 5.45 -26.41
N ILE A 416 3.18 5.77 -27.49
CA ILE A 416 2.36 7.00 -27.58
C ILE A 416 0.91 6.61 -27.28
N GLY A 417 0.53 6.70 -26.01
CA GLY A 417 -0.85 6.52 -25.55
C GLY A 417 -1.35 7.79 -24.85
N GLY A 418 -2.07 8.64 -25.58
CA GLY A 418 -2.81 9.77 -25.03
C GLY A 418 -4.30 9.45 -25.00
N ALA A 419 -4.97 9.72 -23.88
CA ALA A 419 -6.43 9.62 -23.80
C ALA A 419 -7.08 10.62 -24.79
N ASN A 420 -8.08 10.15 -25.54
CA ASN A 420 -8.81 10.88 -26.58
C ASN A 420 -7.94 11.56 -27.66
N VAL A 421 -7.65 10.84 -28.75
CA VAL A 421 -7.23 11.46 -30.01
C VAL A 421 -8.09 10.95 -31.16
N ASP A 422 -9.25 11.59 -31.33
CA ASP A 422 -9.99 11.52 -32.59
C ASP A 422 -9.30 12.48 -33.59
N ARG A 423 -8.27 11.98 -34.28
CA ARG A 423 -7.62 12.58 -35.46
C ARG A 423 -6.56 11.65 -36.04
N ILE A 424 -6.82 11.10 -37.23
CA ILE A 424 -5.83 10.40 -38.04
C ILE A 424 -4.95 11.44 -38.74
N TYR A 425 -3.64 11.42 -38.49
CA TYR A 425 -2.67 12.13 -39.32
C TYR A 425 -1.82 11.16 -40.11
N ARG A 426 -1.73 11.38 -41.43
CA ARG A 426 -0.94 10.59 -42.36
C ARG A 426 0.39 11.33 -42.57
N LEU A 427 1.47 10.83 -42.00
CA LEU A 427 2.80 11.38 -42.27
C LEU A 427 3.15 11.17 -43.75
N LYS A 428 3.45 12.28 -44.42
CA LYS A 428 4.33 12.33 -45.58
C LYS A 428 5.30 13.47 -45.34
N GLU A 429 6.59 13.19 -45.51
CA GLU A 429 7.58 14.25 -45.66
C GLU A 429 7.30 14.96 -46.98
N GLU A 430 6.86 16.21 -46.91
CA GLU A 430 7.24 17.36 -47.76
C GLU A 430 6.16 18.46 -47.67
N GLY A 431 6.59 19.71 -47.48
CA GLY A 431 5.77 20.90 -47.71
C GLY A 431 4.76 21.26 -46.61
N ALA A 432 5.20 22.00 -45.60
CA ALA A 432 4.27 22.76 -44.75
C ALA A 432 3.68 23.94 -45.53
N GLN A 433 2.36 23.96 -45.74
CA GLN A 433 1.61 25.18 -46.03
C GLN A 433 0.32 25.21 -45.22
N VAL A 434 0.03 26.40 -44.67
CA VAL A 434 -1.16 26.70 -43.86
C VAL A 434 -2.10 27.55 -44.71
N SER A 435 -3.39 27.22 -44.69
CA SER A 435 -4.46 28.11 -45.17
C SER A 435 -5.73 27.87 -44.36
N VAL A 436 -6.07 28.88 -43.56
CA VAL A 436 -7.32 29.20 -42.81
C VAL A 436 -8.31 28.06 -42.56
#